data_AF-A0A971FYZ8-F1
#
_entry.id   AF-A0A971FYZ8-F1
#
_cell.length_a   1.000
_cell.length_b   1.000
_cell.length_c   1.000
_cell.angle_alpha   90.00
_cell.angle_beta   90.00
_cell.angle_gamma   90.00
#
_symmetry.space_group_name_H-M   'P 1'
#
loop_
_entity.id
_entity.type
_entity.pdbx_description
1 polymer ?
#
loop_
_entity_poly.entity_id
_entity_poly.type
_entity_poly.pdbx_seq_one_letter_code
_entity_poly.pdbx_strand_id
1 'polypeptide(L)'
;MDSIYQLADEGKLQAAIMTDGSIGISQISVNNLLPKEALPEYQLNAGLKGVPISINEAGRKYKLNTSTLTRWMQRGLIHQLGKEGRKTLLDEADVAYCAGVYRQNSGQGKWAFDDAGRPYKR
;
A
#
# COMPACT_ATOMS: atom_id res chain seq x y z
N MET A 1 -36.29 -9.25 1.60
CA MET A 1 -35.66 -8.16 2.39
C MET A 1 -34.45 -8.79 3.04
N ASP A 2 -33.25 -8.45 2.58
CA ASP A 2 -32.03 -9.01 3.16
C ASP A 2 -31.85 -8.47 4.58
N SER A 3 -31.62 -9.37 5.53
CA SER A 3 -31.51 -9.01 6.94
C SER A 3 -30.21 -8.24 7.18
N ILE A 4 -30.23 -7.19 8.01
CA ILE A 4 -29.06 -6.36 8.32
C ILE A 4 -27.91 -7.22 8.86
N TYR A 5 -28.22 -8.29 9.60
CA TYR A 5 -27.25 -9.28 10.08
C TYR A 5 -26.50 -9.99 8.95
N GLN A 6 -27.16 -10.26 7.83
CA GLN A 6 -26.56 -10.91 6.67
C GLN A 6 -25.59 -9.97 5.94
N LEU A 7 -25.95 -8.69 5.81
CA LEU A 7 -25.06 -7.68 5.22
C LEU A 7 -23.84 -7.37 6.10
N ALA A 8 -23.95 -7.56 7.41
CA ALA A 8 -22.84 -7.45 8.37
C ALA A 8 -21.89 -8.64 8.26
N ASP A 9 -22.43 -9.87 8.20
CA ASP A 9 -21.67 -11.11 8.07
C ASP A 9 -20.95 -11.21 6.71
N GLU A 10 -21.58 -10.68 5.65
CA GLU A 10 -20.98 -10.55 4.32
C GLU A 10 -19.95 -9.39 4.21
N GLY A 11 -19.73 -8.62 5.27
CA GLY A 11 -18.74 -7.53 5.30
C GLY A 11 -19.10 -6.31 4.43
N LYS A 12 -20.37 -6.17 4.01
CA LYS A 12 -20.85 -5.09 3.14
C LYS A 12 -21.33 -3.84 3.90
N LEU A 13 -21.57 -3.95 5.21
CA LEU A 13 -21.93 -2.80 6.05
C LEU A 13 -20.68 -2.01 6.47
N GLN A 14 -20.49 -0.87 5.81
CA GLN A 14 -19.31 0.00 5.97
C GLN A 14 -19.51 1.07 7.06
N ALA A 15 -20.76 1.45 7.34
CA ALA A 15 -21.14 2.32 8.44
C ALA A 15 -22.59 2.00 8.84
N ALA A 16 -22.85 1.90 10.15
CA ALA A 16 -24.20 1.79 10.67
C ALA A 16 -24.46 2.96 11.63
N ILE A 17 -25.60 3.62 11.46
CA ILE A 17 -26.08 4.62 12.41
C ILE A 17 -26.67 3.84 13.59
N MET A 18 -26.10 4.01 14.77
CA MET A 18 -26.61 3.43 16.00
C MET A 18 -27.84 4.19 16.49
N THR A 19 -28.64 3.57 17.35
CA THR A 19 -29.88 4.14 17.90
C THR A 19 -29.65 5.40 18.73
N ASP A 20 -28.43 5.65 19.19
CA ASP A 20 -28.02 6.86 19.90
C ASP A 20 -27.53 7.99 18.97
N GLY A 21 -27.59 7.78 17.65
CA GLY A 21 -27.12 8.73 16.65
C GLY A 21 -25.61 8.71 16.40
N SER A 22 -24.86 7.84 17.08
CA SER A 22 -23.44 7.64 16.80
C SER A 22 -23.25 6.77 15.54
N ILE A 23 -22.15 7.00 14.82
CA ILE A 23 -21.80 6.20 13.64
C ILE A 23 -20.84 5.10 14.08
N GLY A 24 -21.31 3.87 14.06
CA GLY A 24 -20.48 2.69 14.22
C GLY A 24 -19.79 2.36 12.90
N ILE A 25 -18.47 2.54 12.85
CA ILE A 25 -17.67 2.17 11.68
C ILE A 25 -16.93 0.86 12.00
N SER A 26 -17.06 -0.14 11.14
CA SER A 26 -16.26 -1.37 11.27
C SER A 26 -14.78 -1.05 11.10
N GLN A 27 -13.95 -1.35 12.12
CA GLN A 27 -12.50 -1.14 12.08
C GLN A 27 -11.85 -1.80 10.86
N ILE A 28 -12.41 -2.91 10.38
CA ILE A 28 -11.96 -3.65 9.19
C ILE A 28 -12.22 -2.82 7.91
N SER A 29 -13.34 -2.10 7.85
CA SER A 29 -13.68 -1.22 6.72
C SER A 29 -12.85 0.07 6.73
N VAL A 30 -12.53 0.62 7.91
CA VAL A 30 -11.63 1.78 8.02
C VAL A 30 -10.25 1.44 7.47
N ASN A 31 -9.69 0.28 7.83
CA ASN A 31 -8.38 -0.14 7.33
C ASN A 31 -8.35 -0.36 5.81
N ASN A 32 -9.50 -0.62 5.17
CA ASN A 32 -9.61 -0.74 3.72
C ASN A 32 -9.75 0.60 2.99
N LEU A 33 -10.08 1.68 3.71
CA LEU A 33 -10.20 3.05 3.20
C LEU A 33 -8.96 3.90 3.51
N LEU A 34 -8.15 3.48 4.49
CA LEU A 34 -6.93 4.19 4.85
C LEU A 34 -5.88 4.05 3.74
N PRO A 35 -5.28 5.16 3.30
CA PRO A 35 -4.24 5.12 2.29
C PRO A 35 -2.98 4.45 2.88
N LYS A 36 -2.11 3.88 2.03
CA LYS A 36 -0.92 3.12 2.48
C LYS A 36 -0.05 3.92 3.46
N GLU A 37 -0.05 5.25 3.34
CA GLU A 37 0.68 6.19 4.18
C GLU A 37 0.21 6.20 5.64
N ALA A 38 -1.03 5.78 5.90
CA ALA A 38 -1.59 5.68 7.25
C ALA A 38 -1.26 4.33 7.94
N LEU A 39 -0.68 3.37 7.23
CA LEU A 39 -0.31 2.08 7.81
C LEU A 39 0.92 2.23 8.74
N PRO A 40 0.94 1.54 9.91
CA PRO A 40 2.07 1.60 10.84
C PRO A 40 3.41 1.22 10.18
N GLU A 41 3.37 0.25 9.27
CA GLU A 41 4.51 -0.22 8.46
C GLU A 41 5.09 0.88 7.56
N TYR A 42 4.24 1.77 7.04
CA TYR A 42 4.68 2.93 6.25
C TYR A 42 5.23 4.02 7.16
N GLN A 43 4.63 4.23 8.34
CA GLN A 43 5.09 5.23 9.31
C GLN A 43 6.53 5.01 9.77
N LEU A 44 7.00 3.76 9.82
CA LEU A 44 8.42 3.44 10.06
C LEU A 44 9.37 4.10 9.05
N ASN A 45 8.89 4.35 7.83
CA ASN A 45 9.63 4.96 6.74
C ASN A 45 9.19 6.41 6.45
N ALA A 46 8.31 7.01 7.27
CA ALA A 46 7.77 8.34 7.02
C ALA A 46 8.86 9.43 6.93
N GLY A 47 9.99 9.24 7.61
CA GLY A 47 11.15 10.15 7.52
C GLY A 47 11.84 10.18 6.15
N LEU A 48 11.52 9.23 5.26
CA LEU A 48 12.04 9.15 3.89
C LEU A 48 11.04 9.69 2.86
N LYS A 49 9.88 10.19 3.31
CA LYS A 49 8.83 10.67 2.41
C LYS A 49 9.31 11.91 1.67
N GLY A 50 9.13 11.92 0.35
CA GLY A 50 9.62 12.98 -0.53
C GLY A 50 11.13 12.98 -0.76
N VAL A 51 11.87 12.01 -0.20
CA VAL A 51 13.30 11.86 -0.47
C VAL A 51 13.46 11.17 -1.84
N PRO A 52 14.14 11.81 -2.81
CA PRO A 52 14.34 11.21 -4.12
C PRO A 52 15.40 10.11 -4.07
N ILE A 53 15.07 8.95 -4.61
CA ILE A 53 16.01 7.86 -4.86
C ILE A 53 15.87 7.36 -6.30
N SER A 54 16.99 7.14 -7.00
CA SER A 54 16.92 6.58 -8.36
C SER A 54 16.58 5.08 -8.34
N ILE A 55 15.97 4.57 -9.42
CA ILE A 55 15.67 3.13 -9.57
C ILE A 55 16.92 2.25 -9.33
N ASN A 56 18.08 2.68 -9.83
CA ASN A 56 19.32 1.90 -9.68
C ASN A 56 19.84 1.92 -8.23
N GLU A 57 19.78 3.07 -7.55
CA GLU A 57 20.16 3.18 -6.14
C GLU A 57 19.21 2.39 -5.25
N ALA A 58 17.90 2.51 -5.49
CA ALA A 58 16.87 1.73 -4.81
C ALA A 58 17.11 0.22 -5.00
N GLY A 59 17.41 -0.22 -6.22
CA GLY A 59 17.71 -1.62 -6.51
C GLY A 59 18.90 -2.15 -5.69
N ARG A 60 19.96 -1.36 -5.56
CA ARG A 60 21.14 -1.70 -4.75
C ARG A 60 20.84 -1.68 -3.25
N LYS A 61 20.21 -0.60 -2.75
CA LYS A 61 19.92 -0.39 -1.32
C LYS A 61 18.95 -1.43 -0.77
N TYR A 62 17.88 -1.71 -1.50
CA TYR A 62 16.81 -2.61 -1.07
C TYR A 62 16.96 -4.04 -1.60
N LYS A 63 18.01 -4.32 -2.40
CA LYS A 63 18.27 -5.62 -3.06
C LYS A 63 17.08 -6.08 -3.91
N LEU A 64 16.55 -5.16 -4.72
CA LEU A 64 15.40 -5.39 -5.59
C LEU A 64 15.81 -5.31 -7.06
N ASN A 65 15.16 -6.10 -7.91
CA ASN A 65 15.34 -5.99 -9.35
C ASN A 65 14.76 -4.66 -9.85
N THR A 66 15.51 -3.94 -10.68
CA THR A 66 15.10 -2.65 -11.26
C THR A 66 13.81 -2.76 -12.09
N SER A 67 13.58 -3.92 -12.72
CA SER A 67 12.31 -4.21 -13.43
C SER A 67 11.11 -4.30 -12.48
N THR A 68 11.29 -4.82 -11.26
CA THR A 68 10.25 -4.85 -10.22
C THR A 68 9.91 -3.44 -9.77
N LEU A 69 10.92 -2.62 -9.49
CA LEU A 69 10.72 -1.21 -9.12
C LEU A 69 10.01 -0.43 -10.23
N THR A 70 10.40 -0.64 -11.48
CA THR A 70 9.75 -0.03 -12.65
C THR A 70 8.28 -0.43 -12.75
N ARG A 71 7.96 -1.71 -12.53
CA ARG A 71 6.58 -2.21 -12.52
C ARG A 71 5.75 -1.59 -11.40
N TRP A 72 6.31 -1.47 -10.20
CA TRP A 72 5.61 -0.83 -9.07
C TRP A 72 5.34 0.65 -9.33
N MET A 73 6.31 1.37 -9.88
CA MET A 73 6.13 2.76 -10.32
C MET A 73 5.01 2.87 -11.38
N GLN A 74 5.02 2.03 -12.42
CA GLN A 74 4.00 2.04 -13.48
C GLN A 74 2.58 1.76 -12.96
N ARG A 75 2.45 0.99 -11.87
CA ARG A 75 1.16 0.71 -11.22
C ARG A 75 0.75 1.76 -10.19
N GLY A 76 1.57 2.80 -9.95
CA GLY A 76 1.29 3.81 -8.94
C GLY A 76 1.53 3.35 -7.49
N LEU A 77 2.15 2.19 -7.27
CA LEU A 77 2.55 1.72 -5.93
C LEU A 77 3.69 2.57 -5.36
N ILE A 78 4.53 3.13 -6.25
CA ILE A 78 5.60 4.05 -5.88
C ILE A 78 5.43 5.34 -6.66
N HIS A 79 5.39 6.46 -5.95
CA HIS A 79 5.35 7.77 -6.58
C HIS A 79 6.66 8.12 -7.28
N GLN A 80 6.55 8.60 -8.51
CA GLN A 80 7.66 9.22 -9.21
C GLN A 80 7.74 10.69 -8.80
N LEU A 81 8.85 11.10 -8.18
CA LEU A 81 9.09 12.48 -7.77
C LEU A 81 9.62 13.35 -8.92
N GLY A 82 10.25 12.73 -9.93
CA GLY A 82 10.73 13.45 -11.09
C GLY A 82 11.67 12.65 -11.97
N LYS A 83 12.46 13.36 -12.78
CA LYS A 83 13.55 12.81 -13.57
C LYS A 83 14.78 13.69 -13.40
N GLU A 84 15.93 13.05 -13.23
CA GLU A 84 17.23 13.70 -13.22
C GLU A 84 18.03 13.16 -14.41
N GLY A 85 18.05 13.93 -15.50
CA GLY A 85 18.59 13.47 -16.79
C GLY A 85 17.88 12.21 -17.28
N ARG A 86 18.60 11.09 -17.34
CA ARG A 86 18.06 9.77 -17.73
C ARG A 86 17.56 8.94 -16.55
N LYS A 87 17.76 9.39 -15.31
CA LYS A 87 17.34 8.68 -14.11
C LYS A 87 15.92 9.06 -13.74
N THR A 88 15.08 8.07 -13.47
CA THR A 88 13.79 8.29 -12.83
C THR A 88 13.98 8.31 -11.32
N LEU A 89 13.47 9.37 -10.67
CA LEU A 89 13.51 9.54 -9.23
C LEU A 89 12.18 9.09 -8.62
N LEU A 90 12.28 8.23 -7.62
CA LEU A 90 11.18 7.63 -6.88
C LEU A 90 11.14 8.18 -5.46
N ASP A 91 9.97 8.13 -4.83
CA ASP A 91 9.84 8.37 -3.39
C ASP A 91 10.44 7.20 -2.61
N GLU A 92 11.43 7.48 -1.77
CA GLU A 92 12.14 6.46 -1.02
C GLU A 92 11.28 5.79 0.06
N ALA A 93 10.33 6.50 0.68
CA ALA A 93 9.43 5.89 1.67
C ALA A 93 8.54 4.82 1.02
N ASP A 94 8.01 5.12 -0.16
CA ASP A 94 7.22 4.16 -0.95
C ASP A 94 8.04 2.93 -1.33
N VAL A 95 9.30 3.13 -1.76
CA VAL A 95 10.22 2.03 -2.09
C VAL A 95 10.49 1.17 -0.86
N ALA A 96 10.78 1.78 0.30
CA ALA A 96 11.09 1.08 1.53
C ALA A 96 9.90 0.24 2.02
N TYR A 97 8.70 0.81 1.98
CA TYR A 97 7.47 0.10 2.29
C TYR A 97 7.27 -1.10 1.36
N CYS A 98 7.32 -0.89 0.04
CA CYS A 98 7.14 -1.96 -0.93
C CYS A 98 8.21 -3.06 -0.79
N ALA A 99 9.46 -2.69 -0.48
CA ALA A 99 10.53 -3.65 -0.24
C ALA A 99 10.24 -4.55 0.98
N GLY A 100 9.73 -3.96 2.06
CA GLY A 100 9.34 -4.70 3.27
C GLY A 100 8.24 -5.72 2.99
N VAL A 101 7.16 -5.27 2.37
CA VAL A 101 6.01 -6.12 1.99
C VAL A 101 6.42 -7.22 1.01
N TYR A 102 7.23 -6.88 0.01
CA TYR A 102 7.70 -7.85 -0.98
C TYR A 102 8.55 -8.96 -0.37
N ARG A 103 9.43 -8.64 0.59
CA ARG A 103 10.23 -9.67 1.27
C ARG A 103 9.36 -10.66 2.05
N GLN A 104 8.32 -10.18 2.72
CA GLN A 104 7.41 -11.02 3.49
C GLN A 104 6.53 -11.93 2.62
N ASN A 105 6.14 -11.45 1.42
CA ASN A 105 5.21 -12.15 0.53
C ASN A 105 5.86 -12.71 -0.75
N SER A 106 7.19 -12.76 -0.84
CA SER A 106 7.89 -13.19 -2.05
C SER A 106 7.70 -14.70 -2.33
N GLY A 107 7.37 -15.03 -3.58
CA GLY A 107 7.26 -16.40 -4.08
C GLY A 107 7.03 -16.40 -5.60
N GLN A 108 7.52 -17.43 -6.29
CA GLN A 108 7.36 -17.56 -7.74
C GLN A 108 5.85 -17.55 -8.10
N GLY A 109 5.42 -16.63 -8.98
CA GLY A 109 4.02 -16.51 -9.41
C GLY A 109 3.05 -15.85 -8.42
N LYS A 110 3.53 -15.31 -7.27
CA LYS A 110 2.69 -14.62 -6.30
C LYS A 110 2.87 -13.11 -6.37
N TRP A 111 1.76 -12.38 -6.44
CA TRP A 111 1.79 -10.92 -6.35
C TRP A 111 1.78 -10.49 -4.89
N ALA A 112 2.74 -9.64 -4.51
CA ALA A 112 2.82 -9.10 -3.16
C ALA A 112 1.81 -7.97 -2.87
N PHE A 113 1.18 -7.38 -3.90
CA PHE A 113 0.31 -6.21 -3.74
C PHE A 113 -1.05 -6.38 -4.42
N ASP A 114 -2.10 -5.86 -3.80
CA ASP A 114 -3.40 -5.64 -4.43
C ASP A 114 -3.40 -4.38 -5.33
N ASP A 115 -4.54 -4.07 -5.96
CA ASP A 115 -4.68 -2.89 -6.83
C ASP A 115 -4.59 -1.55 -6.08
N ALA A 116 -4.69 -1.56 -4.76
CA ALA A 116 -4.51 -0.41 -3.89
C ALA A 116 -3.07 -0.29 -3.34
N GLY A 117 -2.14 -1.17 -3.74
CA GLY A 117 -0.76 -1.16 -3.28
C GLY A 117 -0.56 -1.70 -1.86
N ARG A 118 -1.53 -2.43 -1.32
CA ARG A 118 -1.48 -3.08 0.00
C ARG A 118 -0.97 -4.51 -0.11
N PRO A 119 -0.40 -5.11 0.95
CA PRO A 119 -0.01 -6.51 0.96
C PRO A 119 -1.18 -7.41 0.55
N TYR A 120 -0.99 -8.28 -0.44
CA TYR A 120 -2.02 -9.21 -0.88
C TYR A 120 -2.36 -10.17 0.28
N LYS A 121 -3.51 -9.98 0.93
CA LYS A 121 -4.05 -10.93 1.90
C LYS A 121 -4.77 -12.05 1.16
N ARG A 122 -4.33 -13.28 1.40
CA ARG A 122 -4.94 -14.51 0.89
C ARG A 122 -6.24 -14.82 1.60
#